data_AF-A0A955BCH5-F1
#
_entry.id   AF-A0A955BCH5-F1
#
_cell.length_a   1.000
_cell.length_b   1.000
_cell.length_c   1.000
_cell.angle_alpha   90.00
_cell.angle_beta   90.00
_cell.angle_gamma   90.00
#
_symmetry.space_group_name_H-M   'P 1'
#
loop_
_entity.id
_entity.type
_entity.pdbx_description
1 polymer ?
#
loop_
_entity_poly.entity_id
_entity_poly.type
_entity_poly.pdbx_seq_one_letter_code
_entity_poly.pdbx_strand_id
1 'polypeptide(L)'
;MARTKSMRLETSLASSIAALVCCWTLLLAGCESKPAATAVAQTVSQTETPNPSGDDQPTGEPQDESNKANNAQPPAAETPAETDSEPTAEPTPDAQPATDPNQPADSNQQPASNQPADDAEAPANSDDATNPDDSTNPDDSERLAQKPDDVDEHPFPRRIAIPDFPKDSEWLNTAGPLRKQDLKGKFVILDFWTYCCINCIHILPELKKLEHAYPKELVVIGVHSAKFDTEKDSQNIADAILRYEIEHPVVNDAGHDVWNTFGVNSWPTVLLIDPQGNAIWGRSGEITFDDVNEILKVAIPYYREQGLLDETPIKFDLLADRQTPTPLRYPGKVLADEASDRLFITDSNHNRIVITKLDGTLLDTIGSGAIGRADGGYAEASFDHPQG
;
A
#
# COMPACT_ATOMS: atom_id res chain seq x y z
N MET A 1 -60.54 -55.69 -10.83
CA MET A 1 -60.40 -56.49 -9.58
C MET A 1 -58.93 -56.45 -9.13
N ALA A 2 -58.65 -56.87 -7.89
CA ALA A 2 -57.36 -57.16 -7.21
C ALA A 2 -56.07 -57.37 -8.07
N ARG A 3 -54.83 -57.11 -7.58
CA ARG A 3 -54.37 -56.61 -6.25
C ARG A 3 -52.92 -56.06 -6.31
N THR A 4 -52.63 -55.17 -5.36
CA THR A 4 -51.35 -54.60 -4.88
C THR A 4 -50.07 -55.44 -4.93
N LYS A 5 -48.93 -54.76 -5.16
CA LYS A 5 -47.66 -54.98 -4.43
C LYS A 5 -46.81 -53.70 -4.29
N SER A 6 -46.36 -53.45 -3.05
CA SER A 6 -45.22 -52.64 -2.54
C SER A 6 -44.30 -51.93 -3.57
N MET A 7 -43.88 -50.66 -3.43
CA MET A 7 -43.69 -49.74 -2.29
C MET A 7 -42.57 -50.11 -1.29
N ARG A 8 -41.70 -49.12 -0.98
CA ARG A 8 -40.46 -49.11 -0.15
C ARG A 8 -39.13 -49.18 -0.93
N LEU A 9 -38.50 -48.02 -1.21
CA LEU A 9 -37.06 -47.81 -0.97
C LEU A 9 -36.59 -46.34 -0.86
N GLU A 10 -37.48 -45.38 -0.57
CA GLU A 10 -37.11 -43.96 -0.36
C GLU A 10 -37.42 -43.49 1.06
N THR A 11 -36.51 -43.74 2.01
CA THR A 11 -36.39 -43.06 3.32
C THR A 11 -35.09 -43.51 4.00
N SER A 12 -33.91 -43.04 3.55
CA SER A 12 -32.63 -43.40 4.20
C SER A 12 -31.48 -42.38 4.08
N LEU A 13 -31.71 -41.15 3.57
CA LEU A 13 -30.65 -40.13 3.43
C LEU A 13 -30.98 -38.77 4.06
N ALA A 14 -32.24 -38.48 4.39
CA ALA A 14 -32.67 -37.19 4.92
C ALA A 14 -32.50 -37.01 6.45
N SER A 15 -32.04 -38.04 7.18
CA SER A 15 -32.05 -38.04 8.65
C SER A 15 -30.71 -37.72 9.32
N SER A 16 -29.62 -37.55 8.56
CA SER A 16 -28.26 -37.39 9.10
C SER A 16 -27.76 -35.94 9.14
N ILE A 17 -28.44 -35.00 8.45
CA ILE A 17 -28.00 -33.59 8.33
C ILE A 17 -28.62 -32.71 9.44
N ALA A 18 -29.80 -33.07 9.95
CA ALA A 18 -30.47 -32.30 11.00
C ALA A 18 -29.80 -32.40 12.40
N ALA A 19 -28.92 -33.39 12.62
CA ALA A 19 -28.35 -33.67 13.93
C ALA A 19 -27.15 -32.78 14.32
N LEU A 20 -26.43 -32.20 13.35
CA LEU A 20 -25.24 -31.38 13.60
C LEU A 20 -25.54 -29.89 13.80
N VAL A 21 -26.66 -29.38 13.27
CA VAL A 21 -27.04 -27.96 13.38
C VAL A 21 -27.67 -27.61 14.74
N CYS A 22 -28.04 -28.60 15.55
CA CYS A 22 -28.72 -28.41 16.84
C CYS A 22 -27.79 -28.45 18.08
N CYS A 23 -26.47 -28.65 17.88
CA CYS A 23 -25.54 -28.91 18.99
C CYS A 23 -24.60 -27.74 19.36
N TRP A 24 -24.76 -26.56 18.73
CA TRP A 24 -23.91 -25.39 19.00
C TRP A 24 -24.67 -24.15 19.52
N THR A 25 -26.00 -24.14 19.41
CA THR A 25 -26.89 -23.03 19.84
C THR A 25 -27.45 -23.20 21.27
N LEU A 26 -26.77 -23.97 22.13
CA LEU A 26 -27.26 -24.30 23.48
C LEU A 26 -26.19 -24.24 24.59
N LEU A 27 -25.16 -23.38 24.42
CA LEU A 27 -24.09 -23.19 25.43
C LEU A 27 -23.78 -21.74 25.83
N LEU A 28 -24.61 -20.76 25.43
CA LEU A 28 -24.48 -19.35 25.82
C LEU A 28 -25.82 -18.77 26.31
N ALA A 29 -26.36 -19.34 27.39
CA ALA A 29 -27.53 -18.81 28.06
C ALA A 29 -27.46 -19.02 29.59
N GLY A 30 -27.13 -17.94 30.32
CA GLY A 30 -27.41 -17.78 31.75
C GLY A 30 -26.49 -18.47 32.75
N CYS A 31 -25.55 -17.72 33.31
CA CYS A 31 -25.19 -17.87 34.73
C CYS A 31 -24.51 -16.59 35.28
N GLU A 32 -25.32 -15.63 35.74
CA GLU A 32 -24.84 -14.50 36.52
C GLU A 32 -24.73 -14.87 38.01
N SER A 33 -23.56 -14.72 38.62
CA SER A 33 -23.44 -14.47 40.06
C SER A 33 -22.09 -13.89 40.47
N LYS A 34 -22.07 -12.61 40.85
CA LYS A 34 -21.05 -12.02 41.75
C LYS A 34 -21.57 -12.15 43.20
N PRO A 35 -20.71 -12.28 44.22
CA PRO A 35 -20.30 -11.05 44.92
C PRO A 35 -18.90 -11.05 45.57
N ALA A 36 -18.57 -9.89 46.15
CA ALA A 36 -17.67 -9.68 47.28
C ALA A 36 -16.16 -9.93 47.11
N ALA A 37 -15.46 -8.80 46.98
CA ALA A 37 -14.02 -8.60 47.11
C ALA A 37 -13.33 -9.25 48.34
N THR A 38 -12.02 -9.47 48.20
CA THR A 38 -11.04 -9.27 49.28
C THR A 38 -9.80 -8.66 48.66
N ALA A 39 -9.23 -7.63 49.30
CA ALA A 39 -8.02 -6.96 48.83
C ALA A 39 -6.82 -7.41 49.66
N VAL A 40 -5.68 -7.65 49.00
CA VAL A 40 -4.36 -7.70 49.63
C VAL A 40 -3.41 -6.89 48.77
N ALA A 41 -2.79 -5.87 49.36
CA ALA A 41 -1.71 -5.12 48.75
C ALA A 41 -0.38 -5.53 49.43
N GLN A 42 0.63 -5.84 48.63
CA GLN A 42 2.04 -5.82 49.04
C GLN A 42 2.81 -5.10 47.92
N THR A 43 3.07 -3.81 48.06
CA THR A 43 4.24 -3.20 48.73
C THR A 43 5.53 -3.35 47.91
N VAL A 44 6.03 -2.20 47.46
CA VAL A 44 7.35 -2.02 46.83
C VAL A 44 8.47 -2.36 47.81
N SER A 45 9.56 -2.94 47.33
CA SER A 45 10.88 -2.80 47.97
C SER A 45 11.95 -2.57 46.91
N GLN A 46 12.63 -1.42 46.99
CA GLN A 46 13.85 -1.12 46.24
C GLN A 46 15.06 -1.50 47.11
N THR A 47 16.16 -1.96 46.52
CA THR A 47 17.45 -2.07 47.21
C THR A 47 18.63 -1.84 46.25
N GLU A 48 19.40 -0.81 46.55
CA GLU A 48 20.79 -0.58 46.11
C GLU A 48 21.64 -0.40 47.39
N THR A 49 22.98 -0.37 47.40
CA THR A 49 24.04 -0.37 46.37
C THR A 49 25.07 -1.46 46.78
N PRO A 50 26.37 -1.49 46.36
CA PRO A 50 27.08 -0.84 45.25
C PRO A 50 27.98 -1.80 44.43
N ASN A 51 28.61 -1.26 43.38
CA ASN A 51 29.76 -1.84 42.67
C ASN A 51 31.09 -1.29 43.22
N PRO A 52 32.17 -2.09 43.33
CA PRO A 52 33.54 -1.59 43.45
C PRO A 52 34.41 -1.97 42.23
N SER A 53 34.97 -0.97 41.56
CA SER A 53 36.03 -1.11 40.55
C SER A 53 37.43 -1.15 41.20
N GLY A 54 38.37 -1.87 40.57
CA GLY A 54 39.79 -1.86 40.95
C GLY A 54 40.61 -2.89 40.17
N ASP A 55 41.48 -2.42 39.30
CA ASP A 55 42.35 -3.24 38.45
C ASP A 55 43.55 -3.84 39.22
N ASP A 56 44.07 -4.98 38.74
CA ASP A 56 45.53 -5.14 38.56
C ASP A 56 45.88 -6.32 37.64
N GLN A 57 47.01 -6.18 36.93
CA GLN A 57 47.61 -7.14 35.98
C GLN A 57 49.16 -7.00 36.08
N PRO A 58 50.01 -7.82 35.42
CA PRO A 58 49.82 -9.14 34.81
C PRO A 58 50.91 -10.15 35.29
N THR A 59 51.02 -11.34 34.66
CA THR A 59 52.25 -11.99 34.11
C THR A 59 52.10 -13.51 33.94
N GLY A 60 52.80 -14.13 32.97
CA GLY A 60 53.13 -15.57 33.00
C GLY A 60 52.64 -16.47 31.85
N GLU A 61 53.20 -16.31 30.65
CA GLU A 61 53.37 -17.40 29.65
C GLU A 61 54.71 -18.16 29.93
N PRO A 62 55.10 -19.30 29.30
CA PRO A 62 54.70 -19.76 27.94
C PRO A 62 54.57 -21.31 27.68
N GLN A 63 54.36 -21.69 26.40
CA GLN A 63 54.70 -22.98 25.73
C GLN A 63 53.89 -24.27 26.08
N ASP A 64 53.65 -25.26 25.19
CA ASP A 64 53.70 -25.43 23.71
C ASP A 64 52.96 -26.77 23.30
N GLU A 65 53.06 -27.21 22.04
CA GLU A 65 52.72 -28.53 21.45
C GLU A 65 51.26 -28.86 21.00
N SER A 66 50.94 -28.39 19.79
CA SER A 66 50.41 -29.15 18.63
C SER A 66 49.45 -30.36 18.77
N ASN A 67 48.37 -30.34 17.96
CA ASN A 67 48.08 -31.44 17.01
C ASN A 67 47.30 -30.97 15.76
N LYS A 68 47.12 -31.85 14.76
CA LYS A 68 46.62 -31.55 13.39
C LYS A 68 45.24 -32.19 13.06
N ALA A 69 44.68 -31.71 11.94
CA ALA A 69 43.65 -32.34 11.09
C ALA A 69 42.20 -32.27 11.62
N ASN A 70 41.16 -32.21 10.78
CA ASN A 70 41.08 -32.42 9.32
C ASN A 70 40.23 -31.34 8.61
N ASN A 71 40.36 -31.23 7.28
CA ASN A 71 39.50 -30.42 6.40
C ASN A 71 38.90 -31.34 5.31
N ALA A 72 37.63 -31.13 4.94
CA ALA A 72 36.98 -31.87 3.84
C ALA A 72 35.80 -31.08 3.24
N GLN A 73 35.83 -30.89 1.92
CA GLN A 73 34.75 -30.32 1.11
C GLN A 73 34.52 -31.25 -0.10
N PRO A 74 33.27 -31.58 -0.47
CA PRO A 74 32.99 -32.42 -1.64
C PRO A 74 33.14 -31.64 -2.97
N PRO A 75 33.42 -32.32 -4.11
CA PRO A 75 33.88 -31.69 -5.35
C PRO A 75 32.78 -31.43 -6.38
N ALA A 76 33.15 -30.69 -7.44
CA ALA A 76 32.41 -30.64 -8.70
C ALA A 76 32.58 -31.94 -9.53
N ALA A 77 31.74 -32.12 -10.55
CA ALA A 77 31.79 -33.24 -11.49
C ALA A 77 32.02 -32.77 -12.93
N GLU A 78 32.70 -33.58 -13.74
CA GLU A 78 33.15 -33.25 -15.10
C GLU A 78 32.29 -33.88 -16.21
N THR A 79 32.39 -33.32 -17.41
CA THR A 79 31.69 -33.75 -18.64
C THR A 79 32.38 -34.96 -19.31
N PRO A 80 31.63 -35.81 -20.02
CA PRO A 80 32.17 -36.71 -21.05
C PRO A 80 31.55 -36.52 -22.44
N ALA A 81 32.19 -37.15 -23.43
CA ALA A 81 31.67 -37.46 -24.77
C ALA A 81 31.90 -38.98 -25.03
N GLU A 82 31.57 -39.63 -26.15
CA GLU A 82 31.16 -39.28 -27.53
C GLU A 82 30.46 -40.57 -28.09
N THR A 83 29.85 -40.74 -29.27
CA THR A 83 29.68 -40.01 -30.55
C THR A 83 28.35 -40.48 -31.22
N ASP A 84 27.89 -39.80 -32.28
CA ASP A 84 27.04 -40.28 -33.39
C ASP A 84 25.79 -41.16 -33.15
N SER A 85 24.62 -40.64 -33.55
CA SER A 85 24.05 -40.97 -34.88
C SER A 85 22.75 -40.20 -35.20
N GLU A 86 22.64 -39.73 -36.44
CA GLU A 86 21.43 -39.08 -37.01
C GLU A 86 20.43 -40.15 -37.50
N PRO A 87 19.13 -39.80 -37.65
CA PRO A 87 18.68 -39.62 -39.03
C PRO A 87 17.76 -38.42 -39.26
N THR A 88 17.85 -37.90 -40.48
CA THR A 88 17.16 -36.71 -40.99
C THR A 88 15.66 -36.97 -41.25
N ALA A 89 14.84 -35.92 -41.11
CA ALA A 89 13.44 -35.91 -41.59
C ALA A 89 13.15 -34.61 -42.37
N GLU A 90 12.56 -34.74 -43.55
CA GLU A 90 12.31 -33.63 -44.48
C GLU A 90 11.05 -32.83 -44.12
N PRO A 91 11.05 -31.48 -44.24
CA PRO A 91 9.82 -30.69 -44.18
C PRO A 91 9.09 -30.73 -45.54
N THR A 92 7.78 -30.97 -45.50
CA THR A 92 6.88 -30.76 -46.66
C THR A 92 5.86 -29.64 -46.35
N PRO A 93 5.32 -28.95 -47.37
CA PRO A 93 4.93 -27.54 -47.22
C PRO A 93 3.43 -27.27 -47.02
N ASP A 94 3.14 -25.98 -46.81
CA ASP A 94 1.88 -25.28 -47.01
C ASP A 94 0.66 -25.65 -46.14
N ALA A 95 0.53 -24.90 -45.04
CA ALA A 95 -0.77 -24.49 -44.50
C ALA A 95 -0.78 -22.95 -44.34
N GLN A 96 -1.74 -22.26 -44.96
CA GLN A 96 -1.86 -20.80 -44.89
C GLN A 96 -2.35 -20.35 -43.50
N PRO A 97 -1.95 -19.16 -43.00
CA PRO A 97 -2.39 -18.67 -41.70
C PRO A 97 -3.90 -18.41 -41.67
N ALA A 98 -4.56 -18.89 -40.62
CA ALA A 98 -5.93 -18.49 -40.30
C ALA A 98 -5.95 -17.03 -39.81
N THR A 99 -6.95 -16.26 -40.24
CA THR A 99 -7.05 -14.83 -39.93
C THR A 99 -7.54 -14.58 -38.51
N ASP A 100 -6.85 -13.68 -37.80
CA ASP A 100 -7.26 -13.09 -36.53
C ASP A 100 -8.66 -12.40 -36.64
N PRO A 101 -9.64 -12.74 -35.78
CA PRO A 101 -10.94 -12.08 -35.76
C PRO A 101 -10.99 -10.70 -35.07
N ASN A 102 -9.93 -10.25 -34.37
CA ASN A 102 -9.97 -9.13 -33.43
C ASN A 102 -8.93 -8.01 -33.69
N GLN A 103 -8.91 -7.46 -34.91
CA GLN A 103 -8.42 -6.09 -35.10
C GLN A 103 -9.54 -5.06 -34.91
N PRO A 104 -9.38 -4.04 -34.04
CA PRO A 104 -10.31 -2.92 -33.99
C PRO A 104 -10.15 -2.04 -35.24
N ALA A 105 -11.25 -1.65 -35.85
CA ALA A 105 -11.23 -0.84 -37.07
C ALA A 105 -10.87 0.63 -36.78
N ASP A 106 -9.82 1.13 -37.44
CA ASP A 106 -9.54 2.57 -37.49
C ASP A 106 -10.66 3.29 -38.25
N SER A 107 -11.30 4.25 -37.60
CA SER A 107 -12.38 5.07 -38.15
C SER A 107 -12.29 6.51 -37.65
N ASN A 108 -11.11 7.11 -37.79
CA ASN A 108 -10.86 8.52 -37.49
C ASN A 108 -11.77 9.46 -38.33
N GLN A 109 -12.90 9.90 -37.76
CA GLN A 109 -13.75 10.96 -38.31
C GLN A 109 -13.63 12.24 -37.49
N GLN A 110 -12.98 13.22 -38.08
CA GLN A 110 -12.73 14.54 -37.52
C GLN A 110 -13.85 15.52 -37.92
N PRO A 111 -14.50 16.24 -36.97
CA PRO A 111 -15.55 17.20 -37.31
C PRO A 111 -14.96 18.43 -38.02
N ALA A 112 -15.59 18.85 -39.10
CA ALA A 112 -15.13 19.96 -39.93
C ALA A 112 -15.48 21.34 -39.34
N SER A 113 -14.68 22.34 -39.71
CA SER A 113 -14.85 23.76 -39.41
C SER A 113 -16.16 24.35 -39.96
N ASN A 114 -16.68 25.40 -39.32
CA ASN A 114 -17.67 26.28 -39.95
C ASN A 114 -17.65 27.71 -39.38
N GLN A 115 -17.24 28.67 -40.21
CA GLN A 115 -17.39 30.13 -40.11
C GLN A 115 -17.00 30.74 -41.47
N PRO A 116 -17.40 32.00 -41.79
CA PRO A 116 -18.51 32.80 -41.28
C PRO A 116 -19.44 33.28 -42.42
N ALA A 117 -20.39 34.17 -42.13
CA ALA A 117 -20.99 35.07 -43.09
C ALA A 117 -21.51 36.34 -42.38
N ASP A 118 -21.14 37.51 -42.89
CA ASP A 118 -21.60 38.83 -42.41
C ASP A 118 -22.93 39.24 -43.08
N ASP A 119 -23.72 40.10 -42.44
CA ASP A 119 -23.95 41.49 -42.90
C ASP A 119 -25.06 42.26 -42.11
N ALA A 120 -25.09 43.58 -42.34
CA ALA A 120 -26.21 44.53 -42.17
C ALA A 120 -26.48 45.25 -40.82
N GLU A 121 -26.13 46.54 -40.85
CA GLU A 121 -26.83 47.73 -40.30
C GLU A 121 -26.85 48.06 -38.80
N ALA A 122 -26.46 49.31 -38.51
CA ALA A 122 -26.76 50.07 -37.30
C ALA A 122 -27.98 50.99 -37.53
N PRO A 123 -28.45 51.71 -36.50
CA PRO A 123 -28.13 53.14 -36.52
C PRO A 123 -27.69 53.70 -35.17
N ALA A 124 -27.10 54.90 -35.21
CA ALA A 124 -26.71 55.67 -34.03
C ALA A 124 -27.89 56.46 -33.42
N ASN A 125 -27.72 56.91 -32.19
CA ASN A 125 -28.30 58.15 -31.67
C ASN A 125 -27.31 58.78 -30.67
N SER A 126 -27.42 60.09 -30.47
CA SER A 126 -26.43 60.93 -29.78
C SER A 126 -27.01 61.64 -28.54
N ASP A 127 -26.28 62.65 -28.04
CA ASP A 127 -26.72 63.71 -27.11
C ASP A 127 -26.75 63.34 -25.61
N ASP A 128 -26.34 64.18 -24.64
CA ASP A 128 -25.47 65.38 -24.65
C ASP A 128 -25.01 65.74 -23.20
N ALA A 129 -24.08 66.68 -23.09
CA ALA A 129 -23.94 67.70 -22.03
C ALA A 129 -23.37 67.37 -20.63
N THR A 130 -22.12 67.83 -20.41
CA THR A 130 -21.64 68.60 -19.22
C THR A 130 -21.53 67.89 -17.84
N ASN A 131 -20.66 68.29 -16.90
CA ASN A 131 -19.70 69.40 -16.80
C ASN A 131 -18.43 68.99 -16.00
N PRO A 132 -17.37 69.82 -15.86
CA PRO A 132 -16.04 69.39 -15.40
C PRO A 132 -15.70 69.77 -13.94
N ASP A 133 -14.46 69.41 -13.57
CA ASP A 133 -13.60 69.98 -12.51
C ASP A 133 -13.93 69.63 -11.04
N ASP A 134 -13.06 68.80 -10.45
CA ASP A 134 -12.40 69.19 -9.19
C ASP A 134 -10.93 68.71 -9.23
N SER A 135 -10.14 69.30 -8.35
CA SER A 135 -8.70 69.47 -8.39
C SER A 135 -7.91 68.36 -7.67
N THR A 136 -6.59 68.37 -7.90
CA THR A 136 -5.63 67.42 -7.34
C THR A 136 -5.54 67.49 -5.81
N ASN A 137 -5.71 66.35 -5.12
CA ASN A 137 -5.23 66.17 -3.76
C ASN A 137 -3.82 65.52 -3.80
N PRO A 138 -2.73 66.13 -3.27
CA PRO A 138 -1.37 65.59 -3.43
C PRO A 138 -1.06 64.31 -2.64
N ASP A 139 -1.91 63.95 -1.67
CA ASP A 139 -1.64 62.98 -0.60
C ASP A 139 -1.51 61.52 -1.07
N ASP A 140 -2.12 61.16 -2.21
CA ASP A 140 -2.05 59.80 -2.77
C ASP A 140 -0.64 59.41 -3.29
N SER A 141 0.29 60.37 -3.39
CA SER A 141 1.64 60.14 -3.92
C SER A 141 2.65 59.56 -2.90
N GLU A 142 2.46 59.77 -1.59
CA GLU A 142 3.42 59.28 -0.57
C GLU A 142 3.06 57.90 -0.01
N ARG A 143 1.82 57.41 -0.19
CA ARG A 143 1.41 56.05 0.22
C ARG A 143 1.92 54.90 -0.66
N LEU A 144 2.78 55.20 -1.65
CA LEU A 144 3.44 54.21 -2.51
C LEU A 144 4.94 54.05 -2.20
N ALA A 145 5.42 54.57 -1.06
CA ALA A 145 6.83 54.53 -0.66
C ALA A 145 7.17 53.59 0.51
N GLN A 146 6.19 52.85 1.06
CA GLN A 146 6.50 51.73 1.98
C GLN A 146 6.94 50.50 1.17
N LYS A 147 8.27 50.40 0.98
CA LYS A 147 8.93 49.15 0.61
C LYS A 147 8.47 48.06 1.60
N PRO A 148 8.06 46.87 1.15
CA PRO A 148 7.77 45.77 2.08
C PRO A 148 9.00 45.50 2.96
N ASP A 149 8.80 45.49 4.28
CA ASP A 149 9.76 44.92 5.23
C ASP A 149 10.02 43.46 4.83
N ASP A 150 11.26 42.98 5.02
CA ASP A 150 11.77 41.75 4.40
C ASP A 150 10.79 40.56 4.54
N VAL A 151 10.05 40.31 3.46
CA VAL A 151 9.15 39.17 3.35
C VAL A 151 10.04 37.97 3.05
N ASP A 152 10.42 37.24 4.11
CA ASP A 152 11.09 35.94 4.03
C ASP A 152 10.39 35.10 2.96
N GLU A 153 11.06 34.93 1.80
CA GLU A 153 10.42 34.53 0.54
C GLU A 153 10.21 33.02 0.51
N HIS A 154 9.29 32.60 1.38
CA HIS A 154 9.00 31.22 1.66
C HIS A 154 8.51 30.52 0.38
N PRO A 155 9.14 29.41 -0.06
CA PRO A 155 8.88 28.80 -1.38
C PRO A 155 7.44 28.31 -1.56
N PHE A 156 6.70 28.17 -0.46
CA PHE A 156 5.27 27.89 -0.43
C PHE A 156 4.53 29.10 0.18
N PRO A 157 4.00 30.04 -0.63
CA PRO A 157 3.32 31.24 -0.11
C PRO A 157 1.88 30.97 0.37
N ARG A 158 1.31 29.80 0.02
CA ARG A 158 0.03 29.32 0.56
C ARG A 158 0.31 28.14 1.47
N ARG A 159 0.09 28.33 2.77
CA ARG A 159 0.29 27.29 3.79
C ARG A 159 -0.91 27.22 4.71
N ILE A 160 -1.39 26.02 4.97
CA ILE A 160 -2.55 25.79 5.84
C ILE A 160 -2.10 24.92 7.01
N ALA A 161 -2.06 25.49 8.21
CA ALA A 161 -1.68 24.77 9.42
C ALA A 161 -2.69 23.63 9.68
N ILE A 162 -2.23 22.39 9.63
CA ILE A 162 -3.12 21.23 9.79
C ILE A 162 -3.51 21.04 11.28
N PRO A 163 -4.68 20.47 11.58
CA PRO A 163 -5.00 19.99 12.94
C PRO A 163 -4.16 18.75 13.31
N ASP A 164 -4.30 18.30 14.56
CA ASP A 164 -3.75 17.02 15.01
C ASP A 164 -4.74 15.88 14.71
N PHE A 165 -4.27 14.63 14.71
CA PHE A 165 -5.14 13.47 14.50
C PHE A 165 -6.12 13.24 15.68
N PRO A 166 -7.29 12.60 15.46
CA PRO A 166 -8.19 12.24 16.56
C PRO A 166 -7.48 11.31 17.55
N LYS A 167 -7.65 11.60 18.85
CA LYS A 167 -6.88 10.94 19.93
C LYS A 167 -7.21 9.45 20.10
N ASP A 168 -8.42 9.08 19.73
CA ASP A 168 -8.99 7.74 19.90
C ASP A 168 -8.97 6.93 18.59
N SER A 169 -8.31 7.45 17.53
CA SER A 169 -8.10 6.72 16.28
C SER A 169 -7.23 5.47 16.48
N GLU A 170 -7.59 4.38 15.81
CA GLU A 170 -6.78 3.17 15.73
C GLU A 170 -5.70 3.31 14.64
N TRP A 171 -4.49 2.81 14.94
CA TRP A 171 -3.33 2.90 14.07
C TRP A 171 -2.71 1.51 13.83
N LEU A 172 -2.25 1.30 12.60
CA LEU A 172 -1.57 0.11 12.11
C LEU A 172 -0.19 0.49 11.57
N ASN A 173 0.72 -0.49 11.48
CA ASN A 173 2.16 -0.26 11.23
C ASN A 173 2.82 0.71 12.23
N THR A 174 2.32 0.83 13.46
CA THR A 174 2.94 1.64 14.52
C THR A 174 2.85 0.96 15.88
N ALA A 175 3.70 1.38 16.81
CA ALA A 175 3.65 0.96 18.21
C ALA A 175 2.55 1.68 19.04
N GLY A 176 1.80 2.60 18.42
CA GLY A 176 0.77 3.42 19.05
C GLY A 176 0.39 4.65 18.21
N PRO A 177 -0.60 5.45 18.63
CA PRO A 177 -1.10 6.57 17.85
C PRO A 177 -0.05 7.66 17.58
N LEU A 178 0.07 8.07 16.32
CA LEU A 178 0.91 9.20 15.91
C LEU A 178 0.17 10.53 16.11
N ARG A 179 0.93 11.57 16.47
CA ARG A 179 0.44 12.95 16.57
C ARG A 179 1.28 13.84 15.67
N LYS A 180 0.75 15.01 15.31
CA LYS A 180 1.45 16.05 14.54
C LYS A 180 2.81 16.42 15.14
N GLN A 181 2.95 16.39 16.46
CA GLN A 181 4.21 16.69 17.16
C GLN A 181 5.27 15.57 17.00
N ASP A 182 4.87 14.33 16.75
CA ASP A 182 5.81 13.21 16.54
C ASP A 182 6.40 13.22 15.11
N LEU A 183 5.81 14.02 14.22
CA LEU A 183 6.19 14.20 12.83
C LEU A 183 6.87 15.56 12.57
N LYS A 184 7.09 16.37 13.61
CA LYS A 184 7.70 17.70 13.48
C LYS A 184 9.12 17.57 12.93
N GLY A 185 9.46 18.37 11.93
CA GLY A 185 10.73 18.27 11.22
C GLY A 185 10.70 17.37 9.97
N LYS A 186 9.59 16.65 9.72
CA LYS A 186 9.42 15.81 8.52
C LYS A 186 8.51 16.48 7.50
N PHE A 187 8.75 16.22 6.22
CA PHE A 187 7.66 16.23 5.25
C PHE A 187 6.72 15.08 5.56
N VAL A 188 5.42 15.31 5.45
CA VAL A 188 4.42 14.25 5.63
C VAL A 188 3.49 14.21 4.43
N ILE A 189 3.33 13.03 3.84
CA ILE A 189 2.25 12.75 2.90
C ILE A 189 1.07 12.15 3.68
N LEU A 190 -0.12 12.70 3.50
CA LEU A 190 -1.37 12.00 3.83
C LEU A 190 -1.96 11.46 2.53
N ASP A 191 -2.09 10.14 2.42
CA ASP A 191 -2.87 9.48 1.38
C ASP A 191 -4.25 9.09 1.91
N PHE A 192 -5.31 9.71 1.39
CA PHE A 192 -6.69 9.40 1.73
C PHE A 192 -7.21 8.29 0.82
N TRP A 193 -7.13 7.05 1.32
CA TRP A 193 -7.33 5.82 0.55
C TRP A 193 -8.42 4.92 1.12
N THR A 194 -8.81 3.88 0.36
CA THR A 194 -9.65 2.77 0.85
C THR A 194 -9.28 1.51 0.07
N TYR A 195 -9.16 0.36 0.73
CA TYR A 195 -8.50 -0.81 0.12
C TYR A 195 -9.27 -1.44 -1.05
N CYS A 196 -10.57 -1.16 -1.23
CA CYS A 196 -11.32 -1.63 -2.40
C CYS A 196 -11.11 -0.77 -3.67
N CYS A 197 -10.39 0.35 -3.59
CA CYS A 197 -10.30 1.33 -4.66
C CYS A 197 -9.09 1.05 -5.58
N ILE A 198 -9.34 0.67 -6.83
CA ILE A 198 -8.28 0.39 -7.82
C ILE A 198 -7.36 1.61 -8.04
N ASN A 199 -7.92 2.82 -8.07
CA ASN A 199 -7.16 4.07 -8.19
C ASN A 199 -6.25 4.33 -6.97
N CYS A 200 -6.62 3.85 -5.77
CA CYS A 200 -5.73 3.90 -4.61
C CYS A 200 -4.61 2.86 -4.74
N ILE A 201 -4.93 1.64 -5.18
CA ILE A 201 -3.94 0.57 -5.41
C ILE A 201 -2.89 1.02 -6.44
N HIS A 202 -3.28 1.77 -7.48
CA HIS A 202 -2.36 2.31 -8.49
C HIS A 202 -1.30 3.28 -7.94
N ILE A 203 -1.56 4.01 -6.84
CA ILE A 203 -0.58 4.98 -6.29
C ILE A 203 0.36 4.36 -5.24
N LEU A 204 0.05 3.20 -4.67
CA LEU A 204 0.91 2.56 -3.66
C LEU A 204 2.36 2.32 -4.16
N PRO A 205 2.60 1.89 -5.42
CA PRO A 205 3.97 1.81 -5.96
C PRO A 205 4.67 3.16 -6.08
N GLU A 206 3.94 4.26 -6.30
CA GLU A 206 4.50 5.61 -6.37
C GLU A 206 4.84 6.17 -4.99
N LEU A 207 4.00 5.89 -3.98
CA LEU A 207 4.29 6.16 -2.58
C LEU A 207 5.54 5.39 -2.12
N LYS A 208 5.64 4.09 -2.44
CA LYS A 208 6.80 3.26 -2.07
C LYS A 208 8.11 3.76 -2.71
N LYS A 209 8.07 4.31 -3.94
CA LYS A 209 9.20 5.01 -4.55
C LYS A 209 9.59 6.27 -3.77
N LEU A 210 8.61 7.08 -3.32
CA LEU A 210 8.86 8.28 -2.53
C LEU A 210 9.48 7.94 -1.16
N GLU A 211 8.96 6.91 -0.49
CA GLU A 211 9.49 6.39 0.79
C GLU A 211 10.95 5.92 0.63
N HIS A 212 11.26 5.17 -0.44
CA HIS A 212 12.62 4.72 -0.74
C HIS A 212 13.56 5.87 -1.15
N ALA A 213 13.05 6.93 -1.78
CA ALA A 213 13.86 8.07 -2.22
C ALA A 213 14.18 9.08 -1.10
N TYR A 214 13.29 9.22 -0.11
CA TYR A 214 13.39 10.21 0.97
C TYR A 214 13.25 9.60 2.39
N PRO A 215 13.96 8.49 2.72
CA PRO A 215 13.73 7.72 3.96
C PRO A 215 14.17 8.41 5.26
N LYS A 216 14.59 9.68 5.19
CA LYS A 216 14.93 10.52 6.34
C LYS A 216 14.03 11.74 6.43
N GLU A 217 13.77 12.37 5.29
CA GLU A 217 13.08 13.65 5.16
C GLU A 217 11.55 13.51 5.11
N LEU A 218 11.04 12.37 4.62
CA LEU A 218 9.63 12.12 4.34
C LEU A 218 9.05 11.00 5.23
N VAL A 219 7.78 11.15 5.59
CA VAL A 219 6.92 10.10 6.13
C VAL A 219 5.64 10.04 5.29
N VAL A 220 5.22 8.85 4.85
CA VAL A 220 3.87 8.63 4.31
C VAL A 220 2.96 8.18 5.46
N ILE A 221 1.69 8.58 5.43
CA ILE A 221 0.63 8.09 6.31
C ILE A 221 -0.60 7.79 5.46
N GLY A 222 -1.05 6.54 5.47
CA GLY A 222 -2.32 6.14 4.87
C GLY A 222 -3.49 6.49 5.77
N VAL A 223 -4.28 7.50 5.42
CA VAL A 223 -5.57 7.81 6.06
C VAL A 223 -6.64 6.92 5.43
N HIS A 224 -6.77 5.69 5.96
CA HIS A 224 -7.73 4.72 5.45
C HIS A 224 -9.16 5.16 5.79
N SER A 225 -9.83 5.73 4.81
CA SER A 225 -11.16 6.33 4.91
C SER A 225 -12.16 5.39 4.24
N ALA A 226 -12.80 4.52 5.01
CA ALA A 226 -13.59 3.40 4.50
C ALA A 226 -14.76 3.82 3.57
N LYS A 227 -14.90 3.20 2.39
CA LYS A 227 -16.02 3.44 1.47
C LYS A 227 -17.22 2.51 1.73
N PHE A 228 -16.98 1.28 2.17
CA PHE A 228 -17.98 0.31 2.59
C PHE A 228 -17.82 -0.06 4.07
N ASP A 229 -18.91 -0.47 4.74
CA ASP A 229 -18.88 -0.79 6.18
C ASP A 229 -17.90 -1.92 6.54
N THR A 230 -17.64 -2.86 5.63
CA THR A 230 -16.62 -3.92 5.82
C THR A 230 -15.20 -3.38 5.89
N GLU A 231 -14.93 -2.24 5.24
CA GLU A 231 -13.59 -1.62 5.22
C GLU A 231 -13.30 -0.81 6.51
N LYS A 232 -14.27 -0.70 7.43
CA LYS A 232 -14.09 -0.04 8.74
C LYS A 232 -13.43 -0.95 9.78
N ASP A 233 -13.36 -2.25 9.50
CA ASP A 233 -12.77 -3.25 10.41
C ASP A 233 -11.24 -3.27 10.28
N SER A 234 -10.55 -3.00 11.38
CA SER A 234 -9.09 -2.89 11.42
C SER A 234 -8.36 -4.19 11.10
N GLN A 235 -8.97 -5.37 11.26
CA GLN A 235 -8.38 -6.63 10.80
C GLN A 235 -8.45 -6.75 9.28
N ASN A 236 -9.54 -6.30 8.64
CA ASN A 236 -9.61 -6.24 7.19
C ASN A 236 -8.61 -5.23 6.60
N ILE A 237 -8.38 -4.10 7.30
CA ILE A 237 -7.34 -3.13 6.93
C ILE A 237 -5.94 -3.74 7.11
N ALA A 238 -5.69 -4.48 8.19
CA ALA A 238 -4.43 -5.20 8.41
C ALA A 238 -4.13 -6.21 7.28
N ASP A 239 -5.13 -7.00 6.87
CA ASP A 239 -5.02 -7.92 5.74
C ASP A 239 -4.87 -7.23 4.38
N ALA A 240 -5.34 -5.98 4.24
CA ALA A 240 -5.07 -5.16 3.05
C ALA A 240 -3.63 -4.62 3.05
N ILE A 241 -3.14 -4.09 4.18
CA ILE A 241 -1.76 -3.62 4.36
C ILE A 241 -0.76 -4.73 4.01
N LEU A 242 -1.00 -5.94 4.51
CA LEU A 242 -0.15 -7.11 4.31
C LEU A 242 -0.20 -7.71 2.88
N ARG A 243 -1.29 -7.43 2.13
CA ARG A 243 -1.48 -7.87 0.74
C ARG A 243 -0.92 -6.87 -0.27
N TYR A 244 -1.05 -5.57 0.00
CA TYR A 244 -0.53 -4.50 -0.85
C TYR A 244 0.87 -4.02 -0.44
N GLU A 245 1.52 -4.74 0.49
CA GLU A 245 2.90 -4.53 0.93
C GLU A 245 3.19 -3.10 1.38
N ILE A 246 2.23 -2.53 2.12
CA ILE A 246 2.26 -1.17 2.68
C ILE A 246 3.15 -1.16 3.93
N GLU A 247 4.18 -0.32 3.90
CA GLU A 247 5.21 -0.21 4.95
C GLU A 247 5.07 1.07 5.80
N HIS A 248 4.31 2.06 5.35
CA HIS A 248 3.98 3.25 6.14
C HIS A 248 2.91 2.99 7.23
N PRO A 249 2.85 3.85 8.27
CA PRO A 249 1.71 3.97 9.16
C PRO A 249 0.37 4.10 8.43
N VAL A 250 -0.67 3.47 8.97
CA VAL A 250 -2.04 3.63 8.52
C VAL A 250 -2.93 3.97 9.71
N VAL A 251 -3.80 4.97 9.55
CA VAL A 251 -4.85 5.31 10.53
C VAL A 251 -6.20 4.87 9.99
N ASN A 252 -7.01 4.22 10.83
CA ASN A 252 -8.38 3.83 10.49
C ASN A 252 -9.33 5.02 10.73
N ASP A 253 -9.70 5.73 9.67
CA ASP A 253 -10.68 6.83 9.68
C ASP A 253 -12.09 6.32 9.34
N ALA A 254 -12.54 5.27 10.04
CA ALA A 254 -13.86 4.65 9.87
C ALA A 254 -15.06 5.60 10.04
N GLY A 255 -14.86 6.73 10.74
CA GLY A 255 -15.84 7.79 10.94
C GLY A 255 -15.78 8.94 9.93
N HIS A 256 -14.76 8.95 9.05
CA HIS A 256 -14.41 10.08 8.18
C HIS A 256 -14.11 11.38 8.94
N ASP A 257 -13.63 11.30 10.19
CA ASP A 257 -13.28 12.47 10.99
C ASP A 257 -12.08 13.22 10.38
N VAL A 258 -11.05 12.49 9.93
CA VAL A 258 -9.88 13.10 9.28
C VAL A 258 -10.25 13.57 7.87
N TRP A 259 -10.91 12.72 7.08
CA TRP A 259 -11.41 13.02 5.74
C TRP A 259 -12.23 14.32 5.69
N ASN A 260 -13.23 14.46 6.57
CA ASN A 260 -14.08 15.65 6.64
C ASN A 260 -13.30 16.88 7.15
N THR A 261 -12.41 16.70 8.13
CA THR A 261 -11.57 17.78 8.69
C THR A 261 -10.62 18.39 7.66
N PHE A 262 -10.09 17.58 6.75
CA PHE A 262 -9.23 18.02 5.66
C PHE A 262 -10.00 18.41 4.37
N GLY A 263 -11.35 18.33 4.38
CA GLY A 263 -12.20 18.73 3.26
C GLY A 263 -12.12 17.81 2.03
N VAL A 264 -11.74 16.54 2.23
CA VAL A 264 -11.55 15.56 1.16
C VAL A 264 -12.90 15.12 0.60
N ASN A 265 -12.93 14.77 -0.70
CA ASN A 265 -14.17 14.39 -1.41
C ASN A 265 -14.00 13.29 -2.46
N SER A 266 -12.81 12.69 -2.57
CA SER A 266 -12.46 11.72 -3.62
C SER A 266 -11.30 10.81 -3.21
N TRP A 267 -11.36 9.55 -3.69
CA TRP A 267 -10.33 8.54 -3.47
C TRP A 267 -9.53 8.27 -4.77
N PRO A 268 -8.19 8.21 -4.73
CA PRO A 268 -7.34 8.73 -3.65
C PRO A 268 -7.39 10.27 -3.60
N THR A 269 -6.92 10.84 -2.50
CA THR A 269 -6.49 12.25 -2.42
C THR A 269 -5.19 12.30 -1.64
N VAL A 270 -4.19 13.01 -2.16
CA VAL A 270 -2.86 13.11 -1.54
C VAL A 270 -2.61 14.55 -1.11
N LEU A 271 -2.16 14.76 0.13
CA LEU A 271 -1.73 16.05 0.66
C LEU A 271 -0.25 15.99 1.09
N LEU A 272 0.53 17.02 0.78
CA LEU A 272 1.91 17.18 1.25
C LEU A 272 2.00 18.29 2.30
N ILE A 273 2.61 17.96 3.43
CA ILE A 273 2.79 18.79 4.62
C ILE A 273 4.28 19.11 4.80
N ASP A 274 4.58 20.34 5.22
CA ASP A 274 5.94 20.80 5.50
C ASP A 274 6.48 20.39 6.89
N PRO A 275 7.82 20.45 7.12
CA PRO A 275 8.44 20.23 8.43
C PRO A 275 7.92 21.08 9.60
N GLN A 276 7.18 22.16 9.33
CA GLN A 276 6.53 23.01 10.34
C GLN A 276 5.08 22.62 10.62
N GLY A 277 4.53 21.64 9.90
CA GLY A 277 3.18 21.11 10.07
C GLY A 277 2.10 21.91 9.33
N ASN A 278 2.38 22.40 8.13
CA ASN A 278 1.39 23.05 7.26
C ASN A 278 1.27 22.30 5.93
N ALA A 279 0.05 22.12 5.44
CA ALA A 279 -0.17 21.65 4.06
C ALA A 279 0.34 22.71 3.07
N ILE A 280 1.19 22.28 2.14
CA ILE A 280 1.83 23.11 1.10
C ILE A 280 1.39 22.74 -0.32
N TRP A 281 0.90 21.51 -0.52
CA TRP A 281 0.37 21.01 -1.79
C TRP A 281 -0.68 19.92 -1.55
N GLY A 282 -1.54 19.68 -2.54
CA GLY A 282 -2.47 18.55 -2.52
C GLY A 282 -3.13 18.32 -3.87
N ARG A 283 -3.56 17.08 -4.13
CA ARG A 283 -4.19 16.63 -5.38
C ARG A 283 -5.21 15.52 -5.13
N SER A 284 -6.36 15.64 -5.77
CA SER A 284 -7.38 14.60 -5.86
C SER A 284 -7.12 13.70 -7.07
N GLY A 285 -7.35 12.39 -6.94
CA GLY A 285 -7.07 11.40 -7.96
C GLY A 285 -5.61 10.92 -7.96
N GLU A 286 -5.29 10.04 -8.91
CA GLU A 286 -3.98 9.38 -8.99
C GLU A 286 -2.82 10.37 -9.13
N ILE A 287 -1.68 10.04 -8.52
CA ILE A 287 -0.43 10.78 -8.55
C ILE A 287 0.70 9.90 -9.09
N THR A 288 1.79 10.53 -9.52
CA THR A 288 3.06 9.88 -9.86
C THR A 288 4.13 10.25 -8.84
N PHE A 289 5.24 9.50 -8.79
CA PHE A 289 6.44 9.88 -8.06
C PHE A 289 6.88 11.33 -8.37
N ASP A 290 6.87 11.74 -9.64
CA ASP A 290 7.35 13.05 -10.08
C ASP A 290 6.48 14.23 -9.63
N ASP A 291 5.17 14.03 -9.44
CA ASP A 291 4.25 15.05 -8.91
C ASP A 291 4.67 15.58 -7.52
N VAL A 292 5.38 14.75 -6.73
CA VAL A 292 5.84 15.10 -5.37
C VAL A 292 7.37 15.29 -5.31
N ASN A 293 8.13 14.48 -6.04
CA ASN A 293 9.59 14.56 -6.16
C ASN A 293 10.07 15.96 -6.61
N GLU A 294 9.43 16.58 -7.60
CA GLU A 294 9.78 17.96 -8.03
C GLU A 294 9.54 19.02 -6.94
N ILE A 295 8.52 18.82 -6.08
CA ILE A 295 8.26 19.71 -4.94
C ILE A 295 9.34 19.50 -3.87
N LEU A 296 9.63 18.24 -3.53
CA LEU A 296 10.62 17.88 -2.50
C LEU A 296 12.05 18.31 -2.89
N LYS A 297 12.42 18.22 -4.18
CA LYS A 297 13.70 18.73 -4.72
C LYS A 297 13.95 20.21 -4.39
N VAL A 298 12.91 21.04 -4.41
CA VAL A 298 13.00 22.48 -4.08
C VAL A 298 12.83 22.70 -2.57
N ALA A 299 11.91 21.99 -1.93
CA ALA A 299 11.57 22.20 -0.53
C ALA A 299 12.66 21.74 0.44
N ILE A 300 13.22 20.53 0.25
CA ILE A 300 14.18 19.91 1.18
C ILE A 300 15.43 20.79 1.39
N PRO A 301 16.08 21.37 0.37
CA PRO A 301 17.19 22.31 0.56
C PRO A 301 16.82 23.51 1.44
N TYR A 302 15.67 24.14 1.22
CA TYR A 302 15.22 25.31 1.99
C TYR A 302 15.03 24.98 3.47
N TYR A 303 14.24 23.96 3.82
CA TYR A 303 14.04 23.61 5.24
C TYR A 303 15.30 23.07 5.93
N ARG A 304 16.24 22.49 5.17
CA ARG A 304 17.55 22.08 5.69
C ARG A 304 18.44 23.29 6.01
N GLU A 305 18.49 24.30 5.12
CA GLU A 305 19.24 25.54 5.35
C GLU A 305 18.69 26.33 6.56
N GLN A 306 17.36 26.38 6.70
CA GLN A 306 16.69 27.01 7.84
C GLN A 306 16.79 26.21 9.17
N GLY A 307 17.42 25.02 9.17
CA GLY A 307 17.50 24.16 10.36
C GLY A 307 16.15 23.63 10.86
N LEU A 308 15.15 23.57 9.97
CA LEU A 308 13.77 23.15 10.25
C LEU A 308 13.51 21.67 9.93
N LEU A 309 14.40 21.03 9.16
CA LEU A 309 14.32 19.63 8.77
C LEU A 309 15.02 18.73 9.81
N ASP A 310 14.32 17.70 10.30
CA ASP A 310 14.92 16.58 11.04
C ASP A 310 15.14 15.41 10.08
N GLU A 311 16.36 14.88 10.03
CA GLU A 311 16.76 13.75 9.17
C GLU A 311 16.97 12.44 9.95
N THR A 312 16.60 12.41 11.23
CA THR A 312 16.66 11.21 12.07
C THR A 312 15.65 10.17 11.54
N PRO A 313 16.07 8.95 11.11
CA PRO A 313 15.13 7.97 10.58
C PRO A 313 14.10 7.55 11.63
N ILE A 314 12.82 7.70 11.32
CA ILE A 314 11.73 7.17 12.15
C ILE A 314 11.58 5.69 11.82
N LYS A 315 11.48 4.84 12.85
CA LYS A 315 11.20 3.41 12.69
C LYS A 315 9.77 3.10 13.12
N PHE A 316 9.09 2.35 12.27
CA PHE A 316 7.73 1.88 12.46
C PHE A 316 7.72 0.41 12.88
N ASP A 317 6.58 -0.05 13.41
CA ASP A 317 6.40 -1.39 13.98
C ASP A 317 5.44 -2.13 13.05
N LEU A 318 6.01 -2.80 12.04
CA LEU A 318 5.26 -3.24 10.87
C LEU A 318 4.46 -4.50 11.17
N LEU A 319 3.25 -4.57 10.62
CA LEU A 319 2.47 -5.80 10.63
C LEU A 319 3.22 -6.94 9.92
N ALA A 320 4.02 -6.62 8.91
CA ALA A 320 4.82 -7.57 8.13
C ALA A 320 5.86 -8.33 8.97
N ASP A 321 6.57 -7.64 9.88
CA ASP A 321 7.61 -8.21 10.75
C ASP A 321 7.07 -9.27 11.73
N ARG A 322 5.75 -9.27 11.93
CA ARG A 322 5.02 -10.14 12.85
C ARG A 322 4.44 -11.39 12.17
N GLN A 323 4.55 -11.51 10.84
CA GLN A 323 3.94 -12.61 10.08
C GLN A 323 4.81 -13.87 10.03
N THR A 324 4.18 -15.03 10.21
CA THR A 324 4.82 -16.33 9.99
C THR A 324 4.66 -16.77 8.52
N PRO A 325 5.71 -17.31 7.86
CA PRO A 325 5.57 -17.88 6.53
C PRO A 325 4.51 -18.99 6.45
N THR A 326 3.73 -18.97 5.37
CA THR A 326 2.63 -19.92 5.07
C THR A 326 2.83 -20.61 3.72
N PRO A 327 2.17 -21.75 3.43
CA PRO A 327 2.29 -22.40 2.13
C PRO A 327 1.73 -21.59 0.96
N LEU A 328 0.72 -20.75 1.22
CA LEU A 328 0.11 -19.78 0.31
C LEU A 328 -0.04 -18.43 1.03
N ARG A 329 0.11 -17.31 0.32
CA ARG A 329 0.01 -15.95 0.86
C ARG A 329 -0.87 -15.08 -0.05
N TYR A 330 -2.03 -14.70 0.48
CA TYR A 330 -3.12 -14.00 -0.23
C TYR A 330 -3.43 -14.54 -1.64
N PRO A 331 -3.73 -15.85 -1.79
CA PRO A 331 -4.01 -16.44 -3.09
C PRO A 331 -5.26 -15.81 -3.75
N GLY A 332 -5.08 -15.15 -4.89
CA GLY A 332 -6.10 -14.30 -5.51
C GLY A 332 -7.22 -15.04 -6.25
N LYS A 333 -6.91 -16.13 -6.95
CA LYS A 333 -7.83 -16.97 -7.74
C LYS A 333 -7.42 -18.45 -7.68
N VAL A 334 -8.37 -19.31 -8.03
CA VAL A 334 -8.15 -20.74 -8.29
C VAL A 334 -8.96 -21.18 -9.50
N LEU A 335 -8.37 -22.00 -10.36
CA LEU A 335 -9.01 -22.71 -11.46
C LEU A 335 -8.96 -24.21 -11.18
N ALA A 336 -10.08 -24.92 -11.37
CA ALA A 336 -10.15 -26.37 -11.28
C ALA A 336 -10.22 -27.00 -12.68
N ASP A 337 -9.34 -27.96 -12.93
CA ASP A 337 -9.35 -28.83 -14.11
C ASP A 337 -9.68 -30.26 -13.66
N GLU A 338 -10.98 -30.51 -13.46
CA GLU A 338 -11.50 -31.80 -13.00
C GLU A 338 -11.16 -32.95 -13.95
N ALA A 339 -10.99 -32.67 -15.25
CA ALA A 339 -10.72 -33.67 -16.27
C ALA A 339 -9.30 -34.27 -16.16
N SER A 340 -8.39 -33.63 -15.42
CA SER A 340 -7.02 -34.09 -15.20
C SER A 340 -6.60 -34.21 -13.73
N ASP A 341 -7.54 -34.09 -12.77
CA ASP A 341 -7.26 -34.04 -11.31
C ASP A 341 -6.26 -32.92 -10.95
N ARG A 342 -6.57 -31.66 -11.31
CA ARG A 342 -5.70 -30.51 -11.01
C ARG A 342 -6.44 -29.26 -10.51
N LEU A 343 -5.76 -28.51 -9.65
CA LEU A 343 -6.03 -27.11 -9.32
C LEU A 343 -4.83 -26.25 -9.74
N PHE A 344 -5.12 -25.05 -10.23
CA PHE A 344 -4.13 -23.99 -10.47
C PHE A 344 -4.48 -22.81 -9.56
N ILE A 345 -3.59 -22.46 -8.63
CA ILE A 345 -3.81 -21.44 -7.60
C ILE A 345 -2.84 -20.29 -7.86
N THR A 346 -3.34 -19.07 -8.01
CA THR A 346 -2.47 -17.88 -8.13
C THR A 346 -2.05 -17.44 -6.72
N ASP A 347 -0.84 -17.80 -6.31
CA ASP A 347 -0.30 -17.54 -4.97
C ASP A 347 0.33 -16.13 -4.93
N SER A 348 -0.56 -15.12 -4.90
CA SER A 348 -0.27 -13.77 -5.38
C SER A 348 0.90 -13.09 -4.66
N ASN A 349 0.93 -13.06 -3.33
CA ASN A 349 2.05 -12.48 -2.57
C ASN A 349 3.24 -13.45 -2.38
N HIS A 350 3.28 -14.55 -3.12
CA HIS A 350 4.49 -15.30 -3.42
C HIS A 350 4.85 -15.27 -4.92
N ASN A 351 4.22 -14.38 -5.71
CA ASN A 351 4.55 -14.11 -7.12
C ASN A 351 4.70 -15.37 -8.00
N ARG A 352 3.77 -16.32 -7.84
CA ARG A 352 3.83 -17.65 -8.47
C ARG A 352 2.44 -18.28 -8.66
N ILE A 353 2.39 -19.33 -9.48
CA ILE A 353 1.24 -20.22 -9.65
C ILE A 353 1.58 -21.57 -9.03
N VAL A 354 0.76 -22.04 -8.09
CA VAL A 354 0.91 -23.35 -7.45
C VAL A 354 -0.03 -24.34 -8.13
N ILE A 355 0.49 -25.50 -8.54
CA ILE A 355 -0.31 -26.56 -9.16
C ILE A 355 -0.47 -27.71 -8.16
N THR A 356 -1.70 -28.06 -7.81
CA THR A 356 -2.01 -29.21 -6.94
C THR A 356 -2.95 -30.17 -7.64
N LYS A 357 -3.18 -31.34 -7.04
CA LYS A 357 -4.38 -32.16 -7.28
C LYS A 357 -5.63 -31.55 -6.67
N LEU A 358 -6.81 -32.10 -6.98
CA LEU A 358 -8.06 -31.77 -6.29
C LEU A 358 -8.01 -32.15 -4.79
N ASP A 359 -7.18 -33.12 -4.39
CA ASP A 359 -6.95 -33.49 -2.98
C ASP A 359 -5.96 -32.58 -2.23
N GLY A 360 -5.38 -31.58 -2.92
CA GLY A 360 -4.38 -30.66 -2.36
C GLY A 360 -2.93 -31.14 -2.42
N THR A 361 -2.66 -32.35 -2.92
CA THR A 361 -1.27 -32.81 -3.16
C THR A 361 -0.57 -31.88 -4.14
N LEU A 362 0.54 -31.26 -3.72
CA LEU A 362 1.39 -30.43 -4.58
C LEU A 362 1.93 -31.25 -5.75
N LEU A 363 1.79 -30.72 -6.97
CA LEU A 363 2.35 -31.29 -8.20
C LEU A 363 3.54 -30.47 -8.70
N ASP A 364 3.39 -29.14 -8.77
CA ASP A 364 4.42 -28.25 -9.31
C ASP A 364 4.23 -26.79 -8.82
N THR A 365 5.18 -25.91 -9.14
CA THR A 365 5.09 -24.46 -8.86
C THR A 365 5.81 -23.67 -9.95
N ILE A 366 5.06 -22.78 -10.61
CA ILE A 366 5.55 -21.91 -11.68
C ILE A 366 5.80 -20.52 -11.08
N GLY A 367 7.05 -20.07 -11.08
CA GLY A 367 7.46 -18.76 -10.59
C GLY A 367 8.65 -18.85 -9.63
N SER A 368 9.68 -18.07 -9.93
CA SER A 368 10.88 -17.85 -9.10
C SER A 368 10.60 -17.23 -7.73
N GLY A 369 9.38 -16.71 -7.51
CA GLY A 369 8.94 -16.07 -6.27
C GLY A 369 9.31 -14.58 -6.14
N ALA A 370 10.15 -14.07 -7.04
CA ALA A 370 10.44 -12.64 -7.15
C ALA A 370 9.36 -11.92 -7.97
N ILE A 371 9.08 -10.67 -7.60
CA ILE A 371 8.28 -9.75 -8.43
C ILE A 371 9.00 -9.56 -9.78
N GLY A 372 8.31 -9.83 -10.88
CA GLY A 372 8.90 -9.71 -12.21
C GLY A 372 7.94 -10.00 -13.36
N ARG A 373 8.51 -10.03 -14.56
CA ARG A 373 7.80 -10.20 -15.84
C ARG A 373 8.64 -11.00 -16.85
N ALA A 374 9.51 -11.87 -16.37
CA ALA A 374 10.36 -12.71 -17.21
C ALA A 374 9.61 -13.99 -17.61
N ASP A 375 9.63 -14.31 -18.90
CA ASP A 375 9.26 -15.62 -19.43
C ASP A 375 10.42 -16.61 -19.27
N GLY A 376 10.13 -17.92 -19.26
CA GLY A 376 11.14 -18.98 -19.20
C GLY A 376 10.57 -20.33 -18.80
N GLY A 377 11.43 -21.23 -18.30
CA GLY A 377 10.99 -22.43 -17.59
C GLY A 377 10.31 -22.10 -16.25
N TYR A 378 9.66 -23.09 -15.63
CA TYR A 378 8.85 -22.87 -14.41
C TYR A 378 9.62 -22.23 -13.25
N ALA A 379 10.91 -22.50 -13.10
CA ALA A 379 11.76 -21.90 -12.06
C ALA A 379 12.33 -20.51 -12.44
N GLU A 380 12.30 -20.14 -13.72
CA GLU A 380 12.86 -18.89 -14.26
C GLU A 380 11.79 -17.80 -14.40
N ALA A 381 10.55 -18.22 -14.68
CA ALA A 381 9.41 -17.33 -14.83
C ALA A 381 9.24 -16.42 -13.60
N SER A 382 8.74 -15.20 -13.80
CA SER A 382 8.39 -14.28 -12.71
C SER A 382 7.08 -13.55 -12.99
N PHE A 383 6.33 -13.31 -11.93
CA PHE A 383 5.03 -12.66 -11.96
C PHE A 383 5.04 -11.45 -11.02
N ASP A 384 4.04 -10.58 -11.13
CA ASP A 384 3.79 -9.50 -10.19
C ASP A 384 2.34 -9.64 -9.69
N HIS A 385 2.20 -10.03 -8.42
CA HIS A 385 0.93 -10.21 -7.70
C HIS A 385 -0.19 -10.94 -8.50
N PRO A 386 0.11 -12.10 -9.13
CA PRO A 386 -0.73 -12.68 -10.17
C PRO A 386 -2.17 -12.94 -9.71
N GLN A 387 -3.10 -12.59 -10.60
CA GLN A 387 -4.52 -12.96 -10.57
C GLN A 387 -4.81 -13.88 -11.77
N GLY A 388 -6.08 -14.29 -11.92
CA GLY A 388 -6.61 -14.99 -13.09
C GLY A 388 -7.90 -14.35 -13.57
#